data_AF-A0A2E3VW44-F1
#
_entry.id   AF-A0A2E3VW44-F1
#
_cell.length_a   1.000
_cell.length_b   1.000
_cell.length_c   1.000
_cell.angle_alpha   90.00
_cell.angle_beta   90.00
_cell.angle_gamma   90.00
#
_symmetry.space_group_name_H-M   'P 1'
#
loop_
_entity.id
_entity.type
_entity.pdbx_description
1 polymer ?
#
loop_
_entity_poly.entity_id
_entity_poly.type
_entity_poly.pdbx_seq_one_letter_code
_entity_poly.pdbx_strand_id
1 'polypeptide(L)'
;MKKLFLLLMLSLFSVSCFSKSEANKVLESANLKGADNCKLVGRCGDLAAIDCGASVDGSLYYINTKKDKLVMCCGGCCNTIVREGTQCSKCPPEEWKCN
;
A
#
# COMPACT_ATOMS: atom_id res chain seq x y z
N MET A 1 -18.28 -28.02 35.35
CA MET A 1 -18.32 -26.58 35.04
C MET A 1 -16.98 -25.97 34.57
N LYS A 2 -15.81 -26.57 34.82
CA LYS A 2 -14.50 -26.03 34.32
C LYS A 2 -14.20 -26.28 32.83
N LYS A 3 -14.71 -27.37 32.25
CA LYS A 3 -14.42 -27.75 30.84
C LYS A 3 -15.12 -26.86 29.81
N LEU A 4 -16.28 -26.31 30.14
CA LEU A 4 -17.06 -25.45 29.23
C LEU A 4 -16.45 -24.05 29.08
N PHE A 5 -15.79 -23.55 30.14
CA PHE A 5 -15.15 -22.22 30.15
C PHE A 5 -13.84 -22.19 29.33
N LEU A 6 -13.14 -23.32 29.23
CA LEU A 6 -11.90 -23.43 28.44
C LEU A 6 -12.15 -23.40 26.92
N LEU A 7 -13.27 -23.95 26.47
CA LEU A 7 -13.66 -23.98 25.05
C LEU A 7 -14.06 -22.59 24.52
N LEU A 8 -14.71 -21.78 25.36
CA LEU A 8 -15.10 -20.40 25.02
C LEU A 8 -13.90 -19.45 24.90
N MET A 9 -12.83 -19.67 25.68
CA MET A 9 -11.60 -18.87 25.58
C MET A 9 -10.73 -19.26 24.38
N LEU A 10 -10.77 -20.53 23.92
CA LEU A 10 -10.08 -20.94 22.70
C LEU A 10 -10.75 -20.42 21.42
N SER A 11 -12.07 -20.23 21.42
CA SER A 11 -12.80 -19.74 20.24
C SER A 11 -12.69 -18.23 20.00
N LEU A 12 -12.24 -17.45 21.00
CA LEU A 12 -12.06 -16.01 20.89
C LEU A 12 -10.65 -15.60 20.41
N PHE A 13 -9.68 -16.51 20.43
CA PHE A 13 -8.30 -16.22 20.04
C PHE A 13 -8.04 -16.29 18.52
N SER A 14 -8.96 -16.89 17.76
CA SER A 14 -8.79 -17.22 16.34
C SER A 14 -9.31 -16.17 15.36
N VAL A 15 -9.98 -15.10 15.81
CA VAL A 15 -10.53 -14.05 14.93
C VAL A 15 -9.59 -12.86 14.75
N SER A 16 -8.45 -12.81 15.46
CA SER A 16 -7.39 -11.82 15.25
C SER A 16 -6.56 -12.08 13.98
N CYS A 17 -7.18 -12.66 12.95
CA CYS A 17 -6.59 -12.77 11.63
C CYS A 17 -6.60 -11.35 11.04
N PHE A 18 -5.53 -10.59 11.30
CA PHE A 18 -5.30 -9.24 10.77
C PHE A 18 -5.57 -9.23 9.26
N SER A 19 -6.71 -8.67 8.86
CA SER A 19 -6.93 -8.36 7.44
C SER A 19 -5.88 -7.31 7.06
N LYS A 20 -4.85 -7.70 6.30
CA LYS A 20 -3.87 -6.75 5.76
C LYS A 20 -4.62 -5.62 5.05
N SER A 21 -4.24 -4.37 5.33
CA SER A 21 -4.73 -3.19 4.61
C SER A 21 -4.61 -3.42 3.10
N GLU A 22 -5.59 -2.96 2.33
CA GLU A 22 -5.56 -3.06 0.86
C GLU A 22 -4.30 -2.40 0.29
N ALA A 23 -3.88 -1.28 0.86
CA ALA A 23 -2.62 -0.63 0.51
C ALA A 23 -1.43 -1.58 0.65
N ASN A 24 -1.35 -2.33 1.76
CA ASN A 24 -0.26 -3.26 2.00
C ASN A 24 -0.26 -4.41 0.99
N LYS A 25 -1.44 -4.90 0.59
CA LYS A 25 -1.53 -5.96 -0.43
C LYS A 25 -0.96 -5.49 -1.78
N VAL A 26 -1.32 -4.27 -2.19
CA VAL A 26 -0.85 -3.70 -3.47
C VAL A 26 0.63 -3.33 -3.43
N LEU A 27 1.12 -2.80 -2.30
CA LEU A 27 2.54 -2.53 -2.10
C LEU A 27 3.38 -3.82 -2.09
N GLU A 28 2.90 -4.86 -1.39
CA GLU A 28 3.57 -6.17 -1.36
C GLU A 28 3.65 -6.81 -2.74
N SER A 29 2.59 -6.73 -3.56
CA SER A 29 2.61 -7.29 -4.92
C SER A 29 3.64 -6.58 -5.82
N ALA A 30 3.81 -5.26 -5.64
CA ALA A 30 4.84 -4.47 -6.31
C ALA A 30 6.24 -4.58 -5.67
N ASN A 31 6.46 -5.51 -4.74
CA ASN A 31 7.72 -5.70 -4.00
C ASN A 31 8.17 -4.48 -3.16
N LEU A 32 7.21 -3.63 -2.76
CA LEU A 32 7.43 -2.46 -1.91
C LEU A 32 7.07 -2.82 -0.45
N LYS A 33 7.96 -3.53 0.25
CA LYS A 33 7.77 -3.88 1.66
C LYS A 33 8.23 -2.74 2.59
N GLY A 34 7.55 -2.60 3.74
CA GLY A 34 7.99 -1.74 4.85
C GLY A 34 7.51 -0.29 4.81
N ALA A 35 6.47 0.02 4.05
CA ALA A 35 5.87 1.34 4.09
C ALA A 35 4.77 1.38 5.18
N ASP A 36 5.04 2.10 6.26
CA ASP A 36 4.15 2.22 7.41
C ASP A 36 3.09 3.31 7.19
N ASN A 37 1.91 3.14 7.78
CA ASN A 37 0.79 4.10 7.73
C ASN A 37 0.26 4.42 6.32
N CYS A 38 0.44 3.51 5.36
CA CYS A 38 -0.03 3.69 3.99
C CYS A 38 -1.54 3.48 3.82
N LYS A 39 -2.14 4.30 2.98
CA LYS A 39 -3.56 4.24 2.62
C LYS A 39 -3.73 4.24 1.10
N LEU A 40 -4.62 3.39 0.61
CA LEU A 40 -5.08 3.48 -0.78
C LEU A 40 -5.97 4.72 -0.88
N VAL A 41 -5.53 5.72 -1.63
CA VAL A 41 -6.24 7.01 -1.77
C VAL A 41 -7.02 7.14 -3.07
N GLY A 42 -6.80 6.24 -4.03
CA GLY A 42 -7.59 6.20 -5.24
C GLY A 42 -7.22 5.04 -6.16
N ARG A 43 -8.08 4.81 -7.16
CA ARG A 43 -7.85 3.89 -8.27
C ARG A 43 -8.34 4.53 -9.57
N CYS A 44 -7.52 4.49 -10.62
CA CYS A 44 -7.84 5.06 -11.92
C CYS A 44 -7.37 4.10 -13.02
N GLY A 45 -8.33 3.41 -13.65
CA GLY A 45 -8.05 2.27 -14.52
C GLY A 45 -7.26 1.19 -13.78
N ASP A 46 -6.13 0.78 -14.37
CA ASP A 46 -5.22 -0.22 -13.80
C ASP A 46 -4.26 0.38 -12.74
N LEU A 47 -4.37 1.67 -12.40
CA LEU A 47 -3.49 2.30 -11.42
C LEU A 47 -4.14 2.41 -10.05
N ALA A 48 -3.36 2.21 -9.00
CA ALA A 48 -3.67 2.52 -7.61
C ALA A 48 -2.71 3.59 -7.08
N ALA A 49 -3.25 4.58 -6.37
CA ALA A 49 -2.47 5.58 -5.64
C ALA A 49 -2.46 5.25 -4.15
N ILE A 50 -1.27 5.13 -3.57
CA ILE A 50 -1.07 4.76 -2.18
C ILE A 50 -0.27 5.85 -1.48
N ASP A 51 -0.92 6.56 -0.58
CA ASP A 51 -0.34 7.63 0.21
C ASP A 51 0.21 7.07 1.52
N CYS A 52 1.52 7.20 1.71
CA CYS A 52 2.25 6.84 2.92
C CYS A 52 2.74 8.09 3.68
N GLY A 53 1.95 9.17 3.66
CA GLY A 53 2.22 10.40 4.37
C GLY A 53 2.79 11.53 3.50
N ALA A 54 2.40 11.62 2.24
CA ALA A 54 2.91 12.59 1.28
C ALA A 54 2.74 14.06 1.69
N SER A 55 1.78 14.37 2.58
CA SER A 55 1.62 15.71 3.17
C SER A 55 2.72 16.10 4.16
N VAL A 56 3.51 15.13 4.64
CA VAL A 56 4.60 15.30 5.62
C VAL A 56 5.88 14.64 5.10
N ASP A 57 6.16 14.82 3.80
CA ASP A 57 7.34 14.28 3.10
C ASP A 57 7.42 12.73 3.06
N GLY A 58 6.29 12.05 3.28
CA GLY A 58 6.14 10.62 3.02
C GLY A 58 6.02 10.31 1.52
N SER A 59 6.02 9.02 1.18
CA SER A 59 5.93 8.59 -0.23
C SER A 59 4.49 8.51 -0.72
N LEU A 60 4.26 8.83 -1.99
CA LEU A 60 3.03 8.58 -2.72
C LEU A 60 3.34 7.65 -3.89
N TYR A 61 2.88 6.40 -3.81
CA TYR A 61 3.14 5.39 -4.83
C TYR A 61 1.99 5.28 -5.81
N TYR A 62 2.31 5.28 -7.10
CA TYR A 62 1.41 4.93 -8.19
C TYR A 62 1.80 3.56 -8.72
N ILE A 63 0.93 2.56 -8.54
CA ILE A 63 1.20 1.16 -8.88
C ILE A 63 0.23 0.72 -9.96
N ASN A 64 0.73 0.09 -11.02
CA ASN A 64 -0.09 -0.64 -11.96
C ASN A 64 -0.46 -2.00 -11.34
N THR A 65 -1.72 -2.15 -10.93
CA THR A 65 -2.21 -3.34 -10.22
C THR A 65 -2.42 -4.54 -11.14
N LYS A 66 -2.43 -4.35 -12.46
CA LYS A 66 -2.52 -5.45 -13.43
C LYS A 66 -1.15 -6.08 -13.70
N LYS A 67 -0.09 -5.28 -13.64
CA LYS A 67 1.30 -5.68 -13.89
C LYS A 67 2.11 -5.86 -12.60
N ASP A 68 1.50 -5.60 -11.44
CA ASP A 68 2.16 -5.57 -10.14
C ASP A 68 3.47 -4.75 -10.15
N LYS A 69 3.43 -3.56 -10.77
CA LYS A 69 4.63 -2.75 -11.01
C LYS A 69 4.46 -1.32 -10.50
N LEU A 70 5.49 -0.80 -9.83
CA LEU A 70 5.62 0.63 -9.52
C LEU A 70 5.74 1.42 -10.83
N VAL A 71 4.83 2.36 -11.05
CA VAL A 71 4.85 3.26 -12.22
C VAL A 71 5.58 4.55 -11.87
N MET A 72 5.22 5.14 -10.73
CA MET A 72 5.82 6.38 -10.27
C MET A 72 5.80 6.40 -8.75
N CYS A 73 6.86 6.93 -8.17
CA CYS A 73 6.88 7.32 -6.77
C CYS A 73 7.04 8.84 -6.70
N CYS A 74 6.16 9.48 -5.92
CA CYS A 74 6.10 10.92 -5.69
C CYS A 74 6.28 11.26 -4.20
N GLY A 75 6.55 12.54 -3.89
CA GLY A 75 6.75 12.99 -2.51
C GLY A 75 8.13 12.60 -1.97
N GLY A 76 8.19 11.98 -0.79
CA GLY A 76 9.42 11.67 -0.05
C GLY A 76 10.46 10.82 -0.80
N CYS A 77 10.09 10.13 -1.87
CA CYS A 77 11.01 9.35 -2.67
C CYS A 77 11.83 10.17 -3.68
N CYS A 78 11.56 11.46 -3.89
CA CYS A 78 12.28 12.26 -4.89
C CYS A 78 13.79 12.33 -4.64
N ASN A 79 14.21 12.26 -3.36
CA ASN A 79 15.62 12.34 -2.96
C ASN A 79 16.26 10.96 -2.69
N THR A 80 15.58 9.87 -3.05
CA THR A 80 16.04 8.49 -2.78
C THR A 80 16.80 7.89 -3.97
N ILE A 81 17.64 6.87 -3.70
CA ILE A 81 18.40 6.15 -4.73
C ILE A 81 17.45 5.60 -5.80
N VAL A 82 17.76 5.90 -7.07
CA VAL A 82 16.92 5.65 -8.24
C VAL A 82 16.46 4.18 -8.31
N ARG A 83 15.16 3.95 -8.13
CA ARG A 83 14.46 2.71 -8.48
C ARG A 83 13.99 2.87 -9.93
N GLU A 84 14.77 2.35 -10.87
CA GLU A 84 14.37 2.15 -12.27
C GLU A 84 13.77 3.38 -12.99
N GLY A 85 14.16 4.62 -12.63
CA GLY A 85 13.64 5.84 -13.25
C GLY A 85 12.20 6.22 -12.84
N THR A 86 11.68 5.59 -11.78
CA THR A 86 10.31 5.81 -11.27
C THR A 86 10.21 6.91 -10.21
N GLN A 87 11.32 7.53 -9.79
CA GLN A 87 11.30 8.66 -8.86
C GLN A 87 10.97 9.97 -9.55
N CYS A 88 9.85 10.57 -9.16
CA CYS A 88 9.53 11.99 -9.30
C CYS A 88 9.78 12.66 -10.66
N SER A 89 9.86 11.88 -11.73
CA SER A 89 10.13 12.40 -13.07
C SER A 89 8.89 13.03 -13.67
N LYS A 90 7.71 12.48 -13.36
CA LYS A 90 6.39 12.98 -13.76
C LYS A 90 5.36 12.66 -12.68
N CYS A 91 5.12 13.61 -11.78
CA CYS A 91 4.19 13.45 -10.66
C CYS A 91 2.97 14.37 -10.80
N PRO A 92 1.72 13.85 -10.78
CA PRO A 92 1.38 12.43 -10.91
C PRO A 92 1.81 11.87 -12.29
N PRO A 93 1.91 10.54 -12.46
CA PRO A 93 2.21 9.96 -13.77
C PRO A 93 1.14 10.34 -14.78
N GLU A 94 1.52 10.52 -16.04
CA GLU A 94 0.59 10.96 -17.11
C GLU A 94 -0.57 9.98 -17.29
N GLU A 95 -0.36 8.70 -16.98
CA GLU A 95 -1.37 7.65 -17.03
C GLU A 95 -2.41 7.75 -15.90
N TRP A 96 -2.14 8.53 -14.85
CA TRP A 96 -3.10 8.80 -13.77
C TRP A 96 -4.16 9.83 -14.22
N LYS A 97 -5.18 9.33 -14.92
CA LYS A 97 -6.31 10.12 -15.39
C LYS A 97 -7.61 9.54 -14.84
N CYS A 98 -8.05 10.12 -13.75
CA CYS A 98 -9.35 9.87 -13.14
C CYS A 98 -10.25 10.98 -13.66
N ASN A 99 -11.03 10.70 -14.70
CA ASN A 99 -12.00 11.66 -15.22
C ASN A 99 -13.24 11.70 -14.33
#